data_AF-A0A396NMD0-F1
#
_entry.id   AF-A0A396NMD0-F1
#
_cell.length_a   1.000
_cell.length_b   1.000
_cell.length_c   1.000
_cell.angle_alpha   90.00
_cell.angle_beta   90.00
_cell.angle_gamma   90.00
#
_symmetry.space_group_name_H-M   'P 1'
#
loop_
_entity.id
_entity.type
_entity.pdbx_description
1 polymer ?
#
loop_
_entity_poly.entity_id
_entity_poly.type
_entity_poly.pdbx_seq_one_letter_code
_entity_poly.pdbx_strand_id
1 'polypeptide(L)'
;MQDNRKTGIGGKVLLALTMIFFYLPILYIIVFSFNGSRSLTHLEGFSLRWYEKMFADSNMMEAVVYTIVIAVLATVISTIAGTLAAIGMSRSKKILRNLVDQVNNLPILNPEIVTAIGLLMFFSALGVKKGFVTLLLAHIMFCIPYVILSVMPKLRSLDPNLADAAMDLGATPFQALTKVIVPQILPGIISGALVAFTMSFDDFIISYFVTGNGVQNISILVYTMSKRVNPSINALSTLVIVLITVALTVVNVIPVIREKQGKSGAALGKRGMAVCMAVVVAITGVSIAMLRKGGGASPQDAIAKYGSDTLKLYIPGEYMSEELIPNFEKEYGVKVIVELFDSNEMMYTKLQAGDSYDVVVPSDYMIQRMLADDALQELDKDLIPNLDNLTPEVKNLPYDPDNTYSVPYFWGSVGIIYNHNNVDPAEVEAQGFDILRNPKYKGHIYMYDSERDAFMVALKALGYSMNTSDADEIQAAYEWLLDMNNTMNPTYVTDEVIDGMANGNKDIAIVYSGDATYVQSENEDMSYWMPKEGTNLWYDAMVVPKNAQNPLLAQEFINYTLTYEAALGNSEYVGYTSPNEEVMLELSGEEGMYGAYEAYIPRSGYEKDEVFQDNPILKKKIAELWIKVKASKG
;
A
#
# COMPACT_ATOMS: atom_id res chain seq x y z
N MET A 1 -27.35 -39.48 14.10
CA MET A 1 -26.49 -40.40 13.34
C MET A 1 -25.32 -39.59 12.79
N GLN A 2 -24.18 -39.60 13.47
CA GLN A 2 -22.93 -38.99 12.97
C GLN A 2 -22.25 -40.03 12.07
N ASP A 3 -22.25 -39.77 10.76
CA ASP A 3 -21.50 -40.56 9.81
C ASP A 3 -20.01 -40.20 9.96
N ASN A 4 -19.29 -41.04 10.69
CA ASN A 4 -17.87 -40.93 10.95
C ASN A 4 -17.12 -41.35 9.67
N ARG A 5 -17.20 -40.53 8.61
CA ARG A 5 -16.41 -40.72 7.40
C ARG A 5 -14.94 -40.59 7.78
N LYS A 6 -14.28 -41.75 7.98
CA LYS A 6 -12.82 -41.83 8.10
C LYS A 6 -12.23 -41.05 6.93
N THR A 7 -11.61 -39.90 7.21
CA THR A 7 -10.87 -39.14 6.22
C THR A 7 -9.86 -40.09 5.60
N GLY A 8 -10.08 -40.49 4.33
CA GLY A 8 -9.17 -41.38 3.63
C GLY A 8 -7.75 -40.81 3.63
N ILE A 9 -6.74 -41.67 3.44
CA ILE A 9 -5.33 -41.25 3.40
C ILE A 9 -5.15 -40.06 2.45
N GLY A 10 -5.83 -40.07 1.29
CA GLY A 10 -5.83 -38.95 0.35
C GLY A 10 -6.38 -37.63 0.91
N GLY A 11 -7.41 -37.67 1.77
CA GLY A 11 -7.94 -36.45 2.42
C GLY A 11 -6.98 -35.87 3.46
N LYS A 12 -6.22 -36.73 4.16
CA LYS A 12 -5.16 -36.27 5.08
C LYS A 12 -3.96 -35.69 4.33
N VAL A 13 -3.60 -36.30 3.19
CA VAL A 13 -2.54 -35.79 2.32
C VAL A 13 -2.93 -34.43 1.72
N LEU A 14 -4.16 -34.30 1.21
CA LEU A 14 -4.67 -33.03 0.70
C LEU A 14 -4.66 -31.96 1.79
N LEU A 15 -5.16 -32.27 2.99
CA LEU A 15 -5.09 -31.34 4.12
C LEU A 15 -3.66 -30.93 4.46
N ALA A 16 -2.72 -31.88 4.49
CA ALA A 16 -1.31 -31.57 4.75
C ALA A 16 -0.71 -30.67 3.67
N LEU A 17 -0.97 -30.94 2.39
CA LEU A 17 -0.54 -30.10 1.28
C LEU A 17 -1.14 -28.70 1.36
N THR A 18 -2.43 -28.58 1.68
CA THR A 18 -3.09 -27.30 1.90
C THR A 18 -2.47 -26.52 3.06
N MET A 19 -2.16 -27.18 4.19
CA MET A 19 -1.48 -26.53 5.31
C MET A 19 -0.07 -26.08 4.90
N ILE A 20 0.72 -26.91 4.21
CA ILE A 20 2.04 -26.52 3.71
C ILE A 20 1.90 -25.31 2.78
N PHE A 21 0.97 -25.32 1.83
CA PHE A 21 0.75 -24.22 0.91
C PHE A 21 0.49 -22.88 1.61
N PHE A 22 -0.33 -22.86 2.66
CA PHE A 22 -0.61 -21.62 3.41
C PHE A 22 0.49 -21.18 4.37
N TYR A 23 1.18 -22.13 5.02
CA TYR A 23 2.19 -21.79 6.04
C TYR A 23 3.61 -21.64 5.48
N LEU A 24 3.91 -22.21 4.30
CA LEU A 24 5.25 -22.14 3.70
C LEU A 24 5.66 -20.69 3.36
N PRO A 25 4.82 -19.83 2.73
CA PRO A 25 5.18 -18.43 2.48
C PRO A 25 5.41 -17.63 3.78
N ILE A 26 4.62 -17.92 4.83
CA ILE A 26 4.82 -17.31 6.16
C ILE A 26 6.18 -17.70 6.72
N LEU A 27 6.52 -18.99 6.65
CA LEU A 27 7.82 -19.48 7.09
C LEU A 27 8.97 -18.89 6.26
N TYR A 28 8.76 -18.69 4.96
CA TYR A 28 9.71 -18.03 4.07
C TYR A 28 10.03 -16.61 4.52
N ILE A 29 9.00 -15.79 4.76
CA ILE A 29 9.14 -14.42 5.26
C ILE A 29 9.91 -14.41 6.59
N ILE A 30 9.56 -15.32 7.50
CA ILE A 30 10.25 -15.46 8.80
C ILE A 30 11.73 -15.79 8.61
N VAL A 31 12.07 -16.72 7.73
CA VAL A 31 13.48 -17.08 7.46
C VAL A 31 14.22 -15.89 6.84
N PHE A 32 13.66 -15.23 5.83
CA PHE A 32 14.30 -14.10 5.16
C PHE A 32 14.37 -12.83 6.00
N SER A 33 13.57 -12.71 7.07
CA SER A 33 13.73 -11.64 8.06
C SER A 33 15.09 -11.67 8.78
N PHE A 34 15.76 -12.82 8.80
CA PHE A 34 17.11 -12.98 9.35
C PHE A 34 18.20 -12.94 8.26
N ASN A 35 17.88 -12.55 7.03
CA ASN A 35 18.87 -12.53 5.95
C ASN A 35 19.87 -11.38 6.10
N GLY A 36 21.15 -11.67 5.87
CA GLY A 36 22.25 -10.70 5.83
C GLY A 36 22.31 -9.85 4.57
N SER A 37 21.56 -10.19 3.51
CA SER A 37 21.51 -9.47 2.22
C SER A 37 20.16 -8.78 2.00
N ARG A 38 20.08 -7.95 0.95
CA ARG A 38 18.80 -7.36 0.49
C ARG A 38 17.99 -8.35 -0.34
N SER A 39 18.61 -9.43 -0.80
CA SER A 39 17.96 -10.43 -1.66
C SER A 39 16.83 -11.16 -0.93
N LEU A 40 15.70 -11.32 -1.61
CA LEU A 40 14.58 -12.15 -1.17
C LEU A 40 14.71 -13.59 -1.62
N THR A 41 15.71 -13.94 -2.41
CA THR A 41 15.87 -15.27 -3.02
C THR A 41 17.14 -15.97 -2.54
N HIS A 42 18.19 -15.20 -2.22
CA HIS A 42 19.47 -15.71 -1.77
C HIS A 42 19.75 -15.38 -0.30
N LEU A 43 19.89 -16.43 0.53
CA LEU A 43 20.32 -16.32 1.91
C LEU A 43 21.85 -16.21 1.96
N GLU A 44 22.35 -15.00 2.22
CA GLU A 44 23.81 -14.74 2.32
C GLU A 44 24.34 -15.13 3.71
N GLY A 45 23.53 -14.96 4.77
CA GLY A 45 23.90 -15.32 6.14
C GLY A 45 22.83 -14.91 7.17
N PHE A 46 22.99 -15.33 8.43
CA PHE A 46 22.09 -14.94 9.52
C PHE A 46 22.48 -13.56 10.07
N SER A 47 21.50 -12.64 10.17
CA SER A 47 21.69 -11.29 10.69
C SER A 47 20.43 -10.77 11.39
N LEU A 48 20.60 -9.91 12.39
CA LEU A 48 19.50 -9.18 13.07
C LEU A 48 19.38 -7.73 12.59
N ARG A 49 20.15 -7.33 11.56
CA ARG A 49 20.20 -5.94 11.09
C ARG A 49 18.84 -5.34 10.78
N TRP A 50 17.92 -6.14 10.22
CA TRP A 50 16.59 -5.68 9.84
C TRP A 50 15.70 -5.40 11.04
N TYR A 51 15.90 -6.14 12.13
CA TYR A 51 15.24 -5.87 13.41
C TYR A 51 15.81 -4.61 14.07
N GLU A 52 17.14 -4.46 14.10
CA GLU A 52 17.79 -3.25 14.63
C GLU A 52 17.31 -2.00 13.89
N LYS A 53 17.27 -2.08 12.56
CA LYS A 53 16.75 -1.03 11.70
C LYS A 53 15.27 -0.73 11.95
N MET A 54 14.42 -1.76 12.01
CA MET A 54 13.00 -1.59 12.32
C MET A 54 12.79 -0.91 13.68
N PHE A 55 13.60 -1.23 14.69
CA PHE A 55 13.53 -0.58 16.02
C PHE A 55 14.12 0.83 16.04
N ALA A 56 15.05 1.16 15.12
CA ALA A 56 15.60 2.50 14.97
C ALA A 56 14.64 3.44 14.23
N ASP A 57 13.78 2.90 13.36
CA ASP A 57 12.79 3.67 12.62
C ASP A 57 11.57 4.03 13.50
N SER A 58 11.46 5.31 13.83
CA SER A 58 10.36 5.83 14.64
C SER A 58 9.00 5.69 13.97
N ASN A 59 8.92 5.80 12.64
CA ASN A 59 7.66 5.70 11.90
C ASN A 59 7.17 4.25 11.92
N MET A 60 8.06 3.26 11.72
CA MET A 60 7.71 1.84 11.85
C MET A 60 7.22 1.51 13.26
N MET A 61 7.89 2.01 14.29
CA MET A 61 7.52 1.75 15.69
C MET A 61 6.21 2.46 16.08
N GLU A 62 5.97 3.68 15.61
CA GLU A 62 4.68 4.37 15.77
C GLU A 62 3.56 3.56 15.09
N ALA A 63 3.80 3.01 13.90
CA ALA A 63 2.82 2.20 13.19
C ALA A 63 2.43 0.92 13.97
N VAL A 64 3.41 0.25 14.58
CA VAL A 64 3.17 -0.90 15.46
C VAL A 64 2.26 -0.53 16.63
N VAL A 65 2.55 0.61 17.26
CA VAL A 65 1.78 1.13 18.37
C VAL A 65 0.35 1.44 17.94
N TYR A 66 0.16 2.19 16.85
CA TYR A 66 -1.17 2.56 16.36
C TYR A 66 -2.02 1.33 16.04
N THR A 67 -1.48 0.33 15.34
CA THR A 67 -2.20 -0.91 15.03
C THR A 67 -2.72 -1.59 16.30
N ILE A 68 -1.86 -1.80 17.29
CA ILE A 68 -2.26 -2.53 18.50
C ILE A 68 -3.29 -1.72 19.30
N VAL A 69 -3.06 -0.41 19.47
CA VAL A 69 -3.96 0.45 20.24
C VAL A 69 -5.33 0.54 19.57
N ILE A 70 -5.39 0.79 18.26
CA ILE A 70 -6.65 0.86 17.51
C ILE A 70 -7.37 -0.48 17.54
N ALA A 71 -6.68 -1.58 17.24
CA ALA A 71 -7.29 -2.92 17.23
C ALA A 71 -7.91 -3.27 18.58
N VAL A 72 -7.20 -2.99 19.68
CA VAL A 72 -7.71 -3.27 21.01
C VAL A 72 -8.88 -2.36 21.39
N LEU A 73 -8.77 -1.04 21.18
CA LEU A 73 -9.84 -0.11 21.52
C LEU A 73 -11.09 -0.34 20.68
N ALA A 74 -10.94 -0.53 19.37
CA ALA A 74 -12.04 -0.84 18.47
C ALA A 74 -12.71 -2.15 18.87
N THR A 75 -11.94 -3.20 19.20
CA THR A 75 -12.48 -4.47 19.68
C THR A 75 -13.29 -4.31 20.96
N VAL A 76 -12.74 -3.63 21.98
CA VAL A 76 -13.43 -3.46 23.27
C VAL A 76 -14.73 -2.68 23.09
N ILE A 77 -14.67 -1.56 22.39
CA ILE A 77 -15.82 -0.67 22.20
C ILE A 77 -16.88 -1.34 21.32
N SER A 78 -16.49 -1.93 20.19
CA SER A 78 -17.42 -2.64 19.30
C SER A 78 -18.02 -3.88 19.96
N THR A 79 -17.27 -4.61 20.78
CA THR A 79 -17.79 -5.77 21.52
C THR A 79 -18.89 -5.35 22.49
N ILE A 80 -18.67 -4.26 23.23
CA ILE A 80 -19.68 -3.70 24.16
C ILE A 80 -20.90 -3.22 23.36
N ALA A 81 -20.69 -2.34 22.38
CA ALA A 81 -21.75 -1.74 21.59
C ALA A 81 -22.56 -2.79 20.81
N GLY A 82 -21.89 -3.70 20.11
CA GLY A 82 -22.51 -4.78 19.33
C GLY A 82 -23.24 -5.80 20.19
N THR A 83 -22.72 -6.16 21.37
CA THR A 83 -23.44 -7.03 22.32
C THR A 83 -24.71 -6.36 22.83
N LEU A 84 -24.64 -5.09 23.23
CA LEU A 84 -25.81 -4.32 23.66
C LEU A 84 -26.85 -4.19 22.54
N ALA A 85 -26.40 -3.91 21.32
CA ALA A 85 -27.25 -3.86 20.14
C ALA A 85 -27.93 -5.22 19.86
N ALA A 86 -27.20 -6.33 19.91
CA ALA A 86 -27.76 -7.67 19.70
C ALA A 86 -28.83 -8.02 20.75
N ILE A 87 -28.56 -7.74 22.03
CA ILE A 87 -29.54 -7.94 23.12
C ILE A 87 -30.76 -7.05 22.91
N GLY A 88 -30.58 -5.75 22.62
CA GLY A 88 -31.68 -4.83 22.36
C GLY A 88 -32.54 -5.25 21.16
N MET A 89 -31.91 -5.63 20.05
CA MET A 89 -32.59 -6.09 18.84
C MET A 89 -33.45 -7.33 19.08
N SER A 90 -32.98 -8.26 19.92
CA SER A 90 -33.71 -9.49 20.23
C SER A 90 -35.05 -9.27 20.94
N ARG A 91 -35.14 -8.22 21.75
CA ARG A 91 -36.36 -7.83 22.48
C ARG A 91 -37.15 -6.73 21.76
N SER A 92 -36.59 -6.12 20.72
CA SER A 92 -37.23 -5.07 19.94
C SER A 92 -38.33 -5.59 19.00
N LYS A 93 -39.26 -4.69 18.62
CA LYS A 93 -40.29 -4.94 17.60
C LYS A 93 -39.64 -5.21 16.25
N LYS A 94 -40.30 -6.02 15.40
CA LYS A 94 -39.80 -6.43 14.06
C LYS A 94 -39.34 -5.26 13.20
N ILE A 95 -40.04 -4.12 13.25
CA ILE A 95 -39.69 -2.93 12.46
C ILE A 95 -38.34 -2.34 12.89
N LEU A 96 -38.14 -2.14 14.19
CA LEU A 96 -36.88 -1.59 14.72
C LEU A 96 -35.72 -2.55 14.46
N ARG A 97 -35.94 -3.86 14.66
CA ARG A 97 -34.96 -4.90 14.34
C ARG A 97 -34.53 -4.83 12.88
N ASN A 98 -35.49 -4.80 11.95
CA ASN A 98 -35.19 -4.76 10.52
C ASN A 98 -34.44 -3.49 10.11
N LEU A 99 -34.78 -2.34 10.70
CA LEU A 99 -34.09 -1.07 10.42
C LEU A 99 -32.64 -1.10 10.89
N VAL A 100 -32.41 -1.57 12.13
CA VAL A 100 -31.05 -1.69 12.67
C VAL A 100 -30.25 -2.73 11.87
N ASP A 101 -30.84 -3.88 11.54
CA ASP A 101 -30.19 -4.91 10.71
C ASP A 101 -29.79 -4.35 9.33
N GLN A 102 -30.65 -3.57 8.67
CA GLN A 102 -30.33 -2.96 7.38
C GLN A 102 -29.14 -1.99 7.47
N VAL A 103 -29.14 -1.08 8.44
CA VAL A 103 -28.05 -0.12 8.63
C VAL A 103 -26.75 -0.84 9.01
N ASN A 104 -26.84 -1.80 9.92
CA ASN A 104 -25.69 -2.55 10.42
C ASN A 104 -25.06 -3.44 9.34
N ASN A 105 -25.83 -3.89 8.35
CA ASN A 105 -25.29 -4.73 7.28
C ASN A 105 -24.66 -3.92 6.14
N LEU A 106 -24.81 -2.58 6.09
CA LEU A 106 -24.20 -1.75 5.04
C LEU A 106 -22.68 -1.94 4.91
N PRO A 107 -21.88 -1.92 6.00
CA PRO A 107 -20.44 -2.10 5.90
C PRO A 107 -20.03 -3.49 5.39
N ILE A 108 -20.85 -4.52 5.65
CA ILE A 108 -20.57 -5.90 5.23
C ILE A 108 -20.96 -6.13 3.77
N LEU A 109 -22.04 -5.49 3.31
CA LEU A 109 -22.58 -5.70 1.96
C LEU A 109 -21.87 -4.87 0.90
N ASN A 110 -21.34 -3.70 1.28
CA ASN A 110 -20.61 -2.84 0.37
C ASN A 110 -19.17 -3.31 0.20
N PRO A 111 -18.55 -3.11 -0.98
CA PRO A 111 -17.11 -3.21 -1.11
C PRO A 111 -16.41 -2.28 -0.11
N GLU A 112 -15.34 -2.74 0.54
CA GLU A 112 -14.63 -1.99 1.58
C GLU A 112 -14.20 -0.59 1.10
N ILE A 113 -13.74 -0.50 -0.14
CA ILE A 113 -13.33 0.77 -0.77
C ILE A 113 -14.46 1.80 -0.82
N VAL A 114 -15.70 1.37 -1.03
CA VAL A 114 -16.87 2.26 -1.05
C VAL A 114 -17.14 2.81 0.34
N THR A 115 -17.03 1.95 1.36
CA THR A 115 -17.17 2.35 2.76
C THR A 115 -16.06 3.32 3.17
N ALA A 116 -14.81 3.05 2.76
CA ALA A 116 -13.65 3.89 3.05
C ALA A 116 -13.78 5.30 2.43
N ILE A 117 -14.08 5.39 1.13
CA ILE A 117 -14.30 6.68 0.45
C ILE A 117 -15.51 7.40 1.04
N GLY A 118 -16.58 6.68 1.37
CA GLY A 118 -17.76 7.26 2.02
C GLY A 118 -17.42 7.89 3.38
N LEU A 119 -16.60 7.23 4.20
CA LEU A 119 -16.14 7.77 5.47
C LEU A 119 -15.19 8.95 5.31
N LEU A 120 -14.26 8.88 4.34
CA LEU A 120 -13.39 10.00 3.99
C LEU A 120 -14.22 11.24 3.66
N MET A 121 -15.18 11.12 2.74
CA MET A 121 -16.06 12.22 2.35
C MET A 121 -16.90 12.70 3.54
N PHE A 122 -17.39 11.79 4.38
CA PHE A 122 -18.16 12.13 5.58
C PHE A 122 -17.35 12.96 6.59
N PHE A 123 -16.16 12.52 6.98
CA PHE A 123 -15.32 13.26 7.92
C PHE A 123 -14.87 14.60 7.35
N SER A 124 -14.55 14.63 6.06
CA SER A 124 -14.12 15.85 5.37
C SER A 124 -15.27 16.86 5.25
N ALA A 125 -16.49 16.41 4.94
CA ALA A 125 -17.68 17.26 4.91
C ALA A 125 -18.04 17.85 6.30
N LEU A 126 -17.70 17.14 7.37
CA LEU A 126 -17.85 17.64 8.75
C LEU A 126 -16.70 18.57 9.19
N GLY A 127 -15.67 18.74 8.37
CA GLY A 127 -14.46 19.51 8.73
C GLY A 127 -13.66 18.87 9.88
N VAL A 128 -13.81 17.56 10.09
CA VAL A 128 -13.08 16.84 11.14
C VAL A 128 -11.66 16.56 10.67
N LYS A 129 -10.66 17.04 11.39
CA LYS A 129 -9.25 16.71 11.12
C LYS A 129 -9.05 15.19 11.27
N LYS A 130 -8.64 14.54 10.19
CA LYS A 130 -8.38 13.10 10.14
C LYS A 130 -7.15 12.74 10.98
N GLY A 131 -7.15 11.53 11.54
CA GLY A 131 -6.09 11.01 12.41
C GLY A 131 -6.62 9.89 13.31
N PHE A 132 -6.07 9.78 14.52
CA PHE A 132 -6.38 8.67 15.44
C PHE A 132 -7.88 8.50 15.74
N VAL A 133 -8.62 9.59 15.94
CA VAL A 133 -10.04 9.52 16.31
C VAL A 133 -10.91 9.07 15.16
N THR A 134 -10.69 9.58 13.94
CA THR A 134 -11.44 9.17 12.75
C THR A 134 -11.16 7.71 12.42
N LEU A 135 -9.90 7.28 12.55
CA LEU A 135 -9.49 5.89 12.44
C LEU A 135 -10.23 5.01 13.46
N LEU A 136 -10.19 5.36 14.75
CA LEU A 136 -10.85 4.58 15.79
C LEU A 136 -12.37 4.49 15.56
N LEU A 137 -13.03 5.58 15.19
CA LEU A 137 -14.48 5.61 14.93
C LEU A 137 -14.86 4.74 13.73
N ALA A 138 -14.07 4.79 12.65
CA ALA A 138 -14.27 3.95 11.47
C ALA A 138 -14.17 2.46 11.83
N HIS A 139 -13.14 2.07 12.58
CA HIS A 139 -12.97 0.69 13.00
C HIS A 139 -14.08 0.22 13.95
N ILE A 140 -14.53 1.07 14.88
CA ILE A 140 -15.69 0.74 15.74
C ILE A 140 -16.93 0.49 14.87
N MET A 141 -17.21 1.38 13.91
CA MET A 141 -18.38 1.29 13.03
C MET A 141 -18.37 -0.01 12.23
N PHE A 142 -17.22 -0.36 11.65
CA PHE A 142 -17.05 -1.57 10.84
C PHE A 142 -16.99 -2.86 11.66
N CYS A 143 -16.50 -2.83 12.91
CA CYS A 143 -16.42 -4.04 13.76
C CYS A 143 -17.74 -4.41 14.45
N ILE A 144 -18.63 -3.45 14.76
CA ILE A 144 -19.93 -3.71 15.42
C ILE A 144 -20.76 -4.79 14.69
N PRO A 145 -20.90 -4.75 13.35
CA PRO A 145 -21.64 -5.76 12.61
C PRO A 145 -21.15 -7.19 12.83
N TYR A 146 -19.83 -7.39 12.85
CA TYR A 146 -19.24 -8.72 13.09
C TYR A 146 -19.51 -9.23 14.50
N VAL A 147 -19.44 -8.35 15.51
CA VAL A 147 -19.82 -8.71 16.90
C VAL A 147 -21.28 -9.15 16.96
N ILE A 148 -22.18 -8.42 16.32
CA ILE A 148 -23.60 -8.76 16.27
C ILE A 148 -23.80 -10.13 15.60
N LEU A 149 -23.13 -10.40 14.48
CA LEU A 149 -23.19 -11.67 13.78
C LEU A 149 -22.71 -12.85 14.63
N SER A 150 -21.75 -12.63 15.54
CA SER A 150 -21.29 -13.67 16.48
C SER A 150 -22.21 -13.85 17.70
N VAL A 151 -22.76 -12.76 18.26
CA VAL A 151 -23.57 -12.80 19.49
C VAL A 151 -25.01 -13.23 19.22
N MET A 152 -25.61 -12.75 18.12
CA MET A 152 -27.03 -12.94 17.82
C MET A 152 -27.45 -14.42 17.71
N PRO A 153 -26.67 -15.34 17.08
CA PRO A 153 -27.01 -16.76 17.04
C PRO A 153 -27.08 -17.40 18.42
N LYS A 154 -26.16 -17.05 19.34
CA LYS A 154 -26.19 -17.54 20.72
C LYS A 154 -27.41 -17.03 21.47
N LEU A 155 -27.74 -15.77 21.26
CA LEU A 155 -28.88 -15.17 21.93
C LEU A 155 -30.23 -15.72 21.43
N ARG A 156 -30.34 -16.03 20.13
CA ARG A 156 -31.51 -16.74 19.56
C ARG A 156 -31.64 -18.19 20.03
N SER A 157 -30.55 -18.80 20.51
CA SER A 157 -30.57 -20.17 21.03
C SER A 157 -31.01 -20.29 22.50
N LEU A 158 -31.13 -19.16 23.22
CA LEU A 158 -31.57 -19.15 24.61
C LEU A 158 -33.09 -19.33 24.72
N ASP A 159 -33.54 -19.92 25.84
CA ASP A 159 -34.96 -19.92 26.20
C ASP A 159 -35.47 -18.48 26.33
N PRO A 160 -36.54 -18.08 25.61
CA PRO A 160 -37.11 -16.74 25.68
C PRO A 160 -37.49 -16.29 27.11
N ASN A 161 -37.84 -17.23 27.98
CA ASN A 161 -38.34 -16.99 29.34
C ASN A 161 -37.22 -16.95 30.40
N LEU A 162 -35.95 -17.18 30.01
CA LEU A 162 -34.84 -17.29 30.96
C LEU A 162 -34.64 -16.03 31.83
N ALA A 163 -34.87 -14.85 31.24
CA ALA A 163 -34.79 -13.58 31.96
C ALA A 163 -35.95 -13.40 32.95
N ASP A 164 -37.16 -13.82 32.55
CA ASP A 164 -38.37 -13.71 33.38
C ASP A 164 -38.28 -14.64 34.59
N ALA A 165 -37.82 -15.88 34.38
CA ALA A 165 -37.56 -16.84 35.46
C ALA A 165 -36.54 -16.32 36.50
N ALA A 166 -35.51 -15.59 36.06
CA ALA A 166 -34.55 -14.98 36.98
C ALA A 166 -35.18 -13.85 37.80
N MET A 167 -36.06 -13.04 37.19
CA MET A 167 -36.77 -11.96 37.87
C MET A 167 -37.82 -12.49 38.86
N ASP A 168 -38.50 -13.59 38.53
CA ASP A 168 -39.42 -14.30 39.44
C ASP A 168 -38.72 -14.81 40.70
N LEU A 169 -37.44 -15.17 40.60
CA LEU A 169 -36.58 -15.55 41.73
C LEU A 169 -35.99 -14.34 42.50
N GLY A 170 -36.46 -13.12 42.20
CA GLY A 170 -36.08 -11.89 42.90
C GLY A 170 -34.88 -11.15 42.32
N ALA A 171 -34.38 -11.53 41.13
CA ALA A 171 -33.36 -10.75 40.45
C ALA A 171 -33.93 -9.45 39.86
N THR A 172 -33.24 -8.33 40.01
CA THR A 172 -33.56 -7.11 39.25
C THR A 172 -33.27 -7.31 37.74
N PRO A 173 -33.87 -6.53 36.84
CA PRO A 173 -33.61 -6.64 35.40
C PRO A 173 -32.11 -6.56 35.04
N PHE A 174 -31.37 -5.68 35.74
CA PHE A 174 -29.92 -5.57 35.57
C PHE A 174 -29.17 -6.82 36.07
N GLN A 175 -29.63 -7.45 37.15
CA GLN A 175 -29.08 -8.72 37.63
C GLN A 175 -29.42 -9.89 36.68
N ALA A 176 -30.64 -9.96 36.14
CA ALA A 176 -31.00 -10.95 35.14
C ALA A 176 -30.12 -10.81 33.88
N LEU A 177 -29.90 -9.58 33.41
CA LEU A 177 -28.98 -9.30 32.31
C LEU A 177 -27.55 -9.75 32.63
N THR A 178 -26.97 -9.26 33.72
CA THR A 178 -25.53 -9.41 34.01
C THR A 178 -25.15 -10.77 34.59
N LYS A 179 -26.05 -11.42 35.34
CA LYS A 179 -25.78 -12.71 36.01
C LYS A 179 -26.34 -13.92 35.27
N VAL A 180 -27.28 -13.73 34.35
CA VAL A 180 -27.93 -14.84 33.63
C VAL A 180 -27.70 -14.74 32.13
N ILE A 181 -28.14 -13.67 31.48
CA ILE A 181 -28.07 -13.55 30.01
C ILE A 181 -26.62 -13.41 29.51
N VAL A 182 -25.86 -12.44 30.03
CA VAL A 182 -24.48 -12.15 29.60
C VAL A 182 -23.57 -13.38 29.76
N PRO A 183 -23.57 -14.13 30.88
CA PRO A 183 -22.76 -15.35 31.01
C PRO A 183 -23.11 -16.43 29.98
N GLN A 184 -24.39 -16.58 29.61
CA GLN A 184 -24.83 -17.59 28.65
C GLN A 184 -24.40 -17.26 27.21
N ILE A 185 -24.38 -15.98 26.85
CA ILE A 185 -23.91 -15.53 25.52
C ILE A 185 -22.41 -15.23 25.48
N LEU A 186 -21.70 -15.34 26.61
CA LEU A 186 -20.27 -15.04 26.72
C LEU A 186 -19.40 -15.73 25.66
N PRO A 187 -19.63 -17.01 25.28
CA PRO A 187 -18.87 -17.62 24.18
C PRO A 187 -19.07 -16.90 22.84
N GLY A 188 -20.27 -16.38 22.58
CA GLY A 188 -20.56 -15.56 21.40
C GLY A 188 -19.91 -14.18 21.47
N ILE A 189 -19.87 -13.57 22.66
CA ILE A 189 -19.16 -12.29 22.89
C ILE A 189 -17.66 -12.45 22.64
N ILE A 190 -17.04 -13.51 23.16
CA ILE A 190 -15.60 -13.78 22.95
C ILE A 190 -15.32 -14.04 21.47
N SER A 191 -16.17 -14.81 20.79
CA SER A 191 -16.04 -15.04 19.36
C SER A 191 -16.17 -13.73 18.57
N GLY A 192 -17.11 -12.87 18.93
CA GLY A 192 -17.29 -11.56 18.28
C GLY A 192 -16.11 -10.63 18.51
N ALA A 193 -15.56 -10.61 19.73
CA ALA A 193 -14.37 -9.83 20.06
C ALA A 193 -13.14 -10.29 19.28
N LEU A 194 -12.95 -11.61 19.11
CA LEU A 194 -11.87 -12.16 18.30
C LEU A 194 -11.99 -11.75 16.83
N VAL A 195 -13.19 -11.87 16.25
CA VAL A 195 -13.42 -11.44 14.86
C VAL A 195 -13.19 -9.93 14.72
N ALA A 196 -13.73 -9.11 15.63
CA ALA A 196 -13.50 -7.66 15.62
C ALA A 196 -12.02 -7.30 15.70
N PHE A 197 -11.24 -7.99 16.55
CA PHE A 197 -9.80 -7.79 16.65
C PHE A 197 -9.08 -8.14 15.35
N THR A 198 -9.36 -9.32 14.79
CA THR A 198 -8.75 -9.75 13.52
C THR A 198 -9.07 -8.78 12.39
N MET A 199 -10.34 -8.40 12.25
CA MET A 199 -10.78 -7.47 11.22
C MET A 199 -10.16 -6.07 11.39
N SER A 200 -10.08 -5.55 12.61
CA SER A 200 -9.50 -4.23 12.87
C SER A 200 -7.98 -4.21 12.76
N PHE A 201 -7.30 -5.34 13.00
CA PHE A 201 -5.84 -5.42 12.97
C PHE A 201 -5.32 -5.44 11.53
N ASP A 202 -6.04 -6.12 10.63
CA ASP A 202 -5.63 -6.36 9.25
C ASP A 202 -6.16 -5.30 8.25
N ASP A 203 -7.06 -4.41 8.68
CA ASP A 203 -7.65 -3.42 7.79
C ASP A 203 -6.62 -2.41 7.26
N PHE A 204 -6.48 -2.39 5.94
CA PHE A 204 -5.73 -1.39 5.18
C PHE A 204 -6.66 -0.33 4.58
N ILE A 205 -7.71 -0.76 3.87
CA ILE A 205 -8.46 0.12 2.96
C ILE A 205 -9.18 1.22 3.73
N ILE A 206 -9.93 0.88 4.79
CA ILE A 206 -10.64 1.90 5.57
C ILE A 206 -9.60 2.79 6.25
N SER A 207 -8.61 2.20 6.89
CA SER A 207 -7.52 2.88 7.59
C SER A 207 -6.84 3.94 6.74
N TYR A 208 -6.44 3.60 5.52
CA TYR A 208 -5.73 4.49 4.60
C TYR A 208 -6.51 5.77 4.29
N PHE A 209 -7.82 5.66 4.04
CA PHE A 209 -8.65 6.80 3.68
C PHE A 209 -9.18 7.59 4.88
N VAL A 210 -9.31 6.99 6.07
CA VAL A 210 -9.81 7.73 7.25
C VAL A 210 -8.70 8.23 8.16
N THR A 211 -7.47 7.79 7.95
CA THR A 211 -6.31 8.31 8.67
C THR A 211 -5.85 9.64 8.08
N GLY A 212 -5.27 10.48 8.93
CA GLY A 212 -4.64 11.73 8.54
C GLY A 212 -3.16 11.71 8.88
N ASN A 213 -2.46 12.73 8.39
CA ASN A 213 -1.01 12.78 8.38
C ASN A 213 -0.43 12.57 9.80
N GLY A 214 0.51 11.63 9.90
CA GLY A 214 1.18 11.27 11.16
C GLY A 214 0.50 10.16 11.97
N VAL A 215 -0.55 9.54 11.43
CA VAL A 215 -1.13 8.31 11.96
C VAL A 215 -1.11 7.25 10.87
N GLN A 216 -0.21 6.29 10.97
CA GLN A 216 -0.15 5.14 10.08
C GLN A 216 -0.24 3.88 10.92
N ASN A 217 -0.92 2.86 10.42
CA ASN A 217 -0.92 1.54 11.02
C ASN A 217 0.01 0.63 10.19
N ILE A 218 0.36 -0.53 10.74
CA ILE A 218 1.20 -1.54 10.06
C ILE A 218 0.61 -1.93 8.71
N SER A 219 -0.71 -2.10 8.58
CA SER A 219 -1.33 -2.55 7.33
C SER A 219 -1.10 -1.55 6.20
N ILE A 220 -1.18 -0.25 6.47
CA ILE A 220 -0.78 0.82 5.53
C ILE A 220 0.68 0.67 5.16
N LEU A 221 1.56 0.60 6.15
CA LEU A 221 3.00 0.57 5.94
C LEU A 221 3.43 -0.65 5.11
N VAL A 222 2.97 -1.84 5.49
CA VAL A 222 3.26 -3.10 4.79
C VAL A 222 2.72 -3.05 3.37
N TYR A 223 1.49 -2.60 3.15
CA TYR A 223 0.92 -2.51 1.81
C TYR A 223 1.76 -1.59 0.90
N THR A 224 2.02 -0.37 1.37
CA THR A 224 2.72 0.66 0.57
C THR A 224 4.21 0.41 0.35
N MET A 225 4.83 -0.44 1.18
CA MET A 225 6.25 -0.77 1.05
C MET A 225 6.50 -2.20 0.55
N SER A 226 5.44 -2.98 0.26
CA SER A 226 5.57 -4.37 -0.19
C SER A 226 5.79 -4.51 -1.70
N LYS A 227 5.81 -3.42 -2.46
CA LYS A 227 5.84 -3.43 -3.93
C LYS A 227 7.23 -3.63 -4.51
N ARG A 228 8.28 -3.34 -3.73
CA ARG A 228 9.69 -3.67 -3.96
C ARG A 228 10.28 -4.25 -2.69
N VAL A 229 11.45 -4.81 -2.90
CA VAL A 229 12.19 -5.60 -1.92
C VAL A 229 12.71 -4.73 -0.77
N ASN A 230 11.93 -4.58 0.31
CA ASN A 230 12.42 -4.07 1.59
C ASN A 230 12.40 -5.17 2.67
N PRO A 231 13.53 -5.82 2.98
CA PRO A 231 13.55 -6.91 3.95
C PRO A 231 13.23 -6.48 5.40
N SER A 232 13.21 -5.19 5.70
CA SER A 232 12.75 -4.68 7.01
C SER A 232 11.27 -4.99 7.24
N ILE A 233 10.49 -5.13 6.15
CA ILE A 233 9.09 -5.57 6.20
C ILE A 233 8.99 -7.03 6.61
N ASN A 234 9.95 -7.87 6.23
CA ASN A 234 9.97 -9.26 6.68
C ASN A 234 10.14 -9.34 8.20
N ALA A 235 10.99 -8.47 8.78
CA ALA A 235 11.15 -8.37 10.23
C ALA A 235 9.87 -7.88 10.92
N LEU A 236 9.24 -6.81 10.40
CA LEU A 236 7.97 -6.28 10.90
C LEU A 236 6.84 -7.32 10.81
N SER A 237 6.66 -7.94 9.65
CA SER A 237 5.67 -8.99 9.39
C SER A 237 5.88 -10.19 10.30
N THR A 238 7.13 -10.59 10.53
CA THR A 238 7.47 -11.67 11.46
C THR A 238 7.04 -11.34 12.89
N LEU A 239 7.35 -10.13 13.37
CA LEU A 239 6.97 -9.67 14.71
C LEU A 239 5.44 -9.68 14.87
N VAL A 240 4.73 -9.19 13.86
CA VAL A 240 3.26 -9.15 13.81
C VAL A 240 2.66 -10.54 13.85
N ILE A 241 3.12 -11.45 12.99
CA ILE A 241 2.63 -12.83 12.92
C ILE A 241 2.85 -13.53 14.26
N VAL A 242 4.01 -13.35 14.89
CA VAL A 242 4.29 -13.87 16.23
C VAL A 242 3.31 -13.28 17.26
N LEU A 243 3.09 -11.97 17.23
CA LEU A 243 2.18 -11.29 18.15
C LEU A 243 0.73 -11.78 18.00
N ILE A 244 0.20 -11.85 16.78
CA ILE A 244 -1.15 -12.37 16.50
C ILE A 244 -1.25 -13.84 16.91
N THR A 245 -0.26 -14.67 16.57
CA THR A 245 -0.26 -16.10 16.90
C THR A 245 -0.27 -16.32 18.41
N VAL A 246 0.54 -15.56 19.16
CA VAL A 246 0.55 -15.59 20.62
C VAL A 246 -0.79 -15.13 21.18
N ALA A 247 -1.34 -14.01 20.69
CA ALA A 247 -2.63 -13.49 21.13
C ALA A 247 -3.77 -14.50 20.89
N LEU A 248 -3.87 -15.05 19.69
CA LEU A 248 -4.89 -16.05 19.33
C LEU A 248 -4.72 -17.35 20.10
N THR A 249 -3.47 -17.78 20.35
CA THR A 249 -3.19 -18.99 21.13
C THR A 249 -3.60 -18.78 22.59
N VAL A 250 -3.25 -17.64 23.19
CA VAL A 250 -3.66 -17.27 24.56
C VAL A 250 -5.19 -17.25 24.67
N VAL A 251 -5.90 -16.64 23.71
CA VAL A 251 -7.37 -16.53 23.78
C VAL A 251 -8.06 -17.87 23.50
N ASN A 252 -7.59 -18.68 22.57
CA ASN A 252 -8.26 -19.93 22.19
C ASN A 252 -7.87 -21.13 23.07
N VAL A 253 -6.61 -21.23 23.50
CA VAL A 253 -6.08 -22.42 24.19
C VAL A 253 -6.30 -22.36 25.71
N ILE A 254 -6.19 -21.18 26.33
CA ILE A 254 -6.37 -21.05 27.79
C ILE A 254 -7.77 -21.48 28.26
N PRO A 255 -8.88 -21.12 27.57
CA PRO A 255 -10.21 -21.59 27.94
C PRO A 255 -10.35 -23.11 27.84
N VAL A 256 -9.82 -23.72 26.77
CA VAL A 256 -9.87 -25.17 26.53
C VAL A 256 -9.09 -25.95 27.59
N ILE A 257 -7.91 -25.46 27.99
CA ILE A 257 -7.11 -26.07 29.07
C ILE A 257 -7.87 -25.98 30.40
N ARG A 258 -8.51 -24.84 30.69
CA ARG A 258 -9.29 -24.65 31.92
C ARG A 258 -10.52 -25.54 31.99
N GLU A 259 -11.19 -25.74 30.87
CA GLU A 259 -12.33 -26.65 30.75
C GLU A 259 -11.91 -28.10 31.04
N LYS A 260 -10.80 -28.56 30.44
CA LYS A 260 -10.23 -29.90 30.70
C LYS A 260 -9.78 -30.11 32.15
N GLN A 261 -9.40 -29.06 32.88
CA GLN A 261 -9.02 -29.14 34.30
C GLN A 261 -10.22 -29.19 35.26
N GLY A 262 -11.46 -29.34 34.76
CA GLY A 262 -12.65 -29.44 35.61
C GLY A 262 -13.02 -28.14 36.34
N LYS A 263 -12.37 -27.02 36.01
CA LYS A 263 -12.70 -25.67 36.50
C LYS A 263 -13.75 -25.02 35.58
N SER A 264 -14.77 -25.79 35.23
CA SER A 264 -15.87 -25.32 34.39
C SER A 264 -16.80 -24.42 35.22
N GLY A 265 -16.98 -23.18 34.78
CA GLY A 265 -17.97 -22.26 35.36
C GLY A 265 -17.48 -20.87 35.77
N ALA A 266 -16.18 -20.59 35.72
CA ALA A 266 -15.70 -19.21 35.91
C ALA A 266 -15.20 -18.66 34.57
N ALA A 267 -15.94 -17.68 34.01
CA ALA A 267 -15.37 -16.66 33.11
C ALA A 267 -13.97 -16.28 33.58
N LEU A 268 -13.03 -15.94 32.69
CA LEU A 268 -11.65 -15.52 33.03
C LEU A 268 -11.64 -14.89 34.42
N GLY A 269 -11.27 -15.66 35.46
CA GLY A 269 -11.57 -15.22 36.84
C GLY A 269 -11.02 -13.81 37.04
N LYS A 270 -11.66 -12.93 37.83
CA LYS A 270 -11.33 -11.48 37.94
C LYS A 270 -9.86 -11.11 37.74
N ARG A 271 -8.92 -11.95 38.23
CA ARG A 271 -7.47 -11.86 37.99
C ARG A 271 -7.02 -12.05 36.53
N GLY A 272 -7.49 -13.04 35.79
CA GLY A 272 -7.16 -13.23 34.37
C GLY A 272 -7.72 -12.11 33.47
N MET A 273 -8.95 -11.66 33.73
CA MET A 273 -9.53 -10.52 33.00
C MET A 273 -8.85 -9.20 33.39
N ALA A 274 -8.44 -9.04 34.66
CA ALA A 274 -7.61 -7.93 35.10
C ALA A 274 -6.18 -7.99 34.54
N VAL A 275 -5.61 -9.17 34.29
CA VAL A 275 -4.30 -9.32 33.64
C VAL A 275 -4.40 -8.98 32.16
N CYS A 276 -5.41 -9.46 31.44
CA CYS A 276 -5.65 -9.05 30.05
C CYS A 276 -5.92 -7.54 29.94
N MET A 277 -6.75 -6.97 30.83
CA MET A 277 -6.97 -5.51 30.90
C MET A 277 -5.71 -4.76 31.31
N ALA A 278 -4.90 -5.27 32.25
CA ALA A 278 -3.65 -4.63 32.66
C ALA A 278 -2.59 -4.69 31.56
N VAL A 279 -2.55 -5.76 30.75
CA VAL A 279 -1.68 -5.85 29.57
C VAL A 279 -2.16 -4.88 28.49
N VAL A 280 -3.48 -4.78 28.24
CA VAL A 280 -4.05 -3.78 27.33
C VAL A 280 -3.77 -2.34 27.80
N VAL A 281 -3.94 -2.06 29.09
CA VAL A 281 -3.68 -0.76 29.72
C VAL A 281 -2.18 -0.45 29.79
N ALA A 282 -1.32 -1.46 29.99
CA ALA A 282 0.12 -1.31 29.95
C ALA A 282 0.63 -1.08 28.53
N ILE A 283 0.10 -1.80 27.54
CA ILE A 283 0.42 -1.60 26.13
C ILE A 283 -0.04 -0.19 25.71
N THR A 284 -1.29 0.19 25.96
CA THR A 284 -1.77 1.57 25.66
C THR A 284 -1.03 2.65 26.45
N GLY A 285 -0.66 2.41 27.71
CA GLY A 285 0.08 3.36 28.54
C GLY A 285 1.55 3.53 28.15
N VAL A 286 2.23 2.44 27.77
CA VAL A 286 3.61 2.46 27.26
C VAL A 286 3.65 3.07 25.86
N SER A 287 2.66 2.78 25.02
CA SER A 287 2.46 3.40 23.71
C SER A 287 2.33 4.92 23.76
N ILE A 288 1.52 5.46 24.68
CA ILE A 288 1.37 6.92 24.88
C ILE A 288 2.68 7.56 25.39
N ALA A 289 3.47 6.81 26.17
CA ALA A 289 4.77 7.28 26.63
C ALA A 289 5.85 7.27 25.54
N MET A 290 5.78 6.32 24.58
CA MET A 290 6.70 6.26 23.43
C MET A 290 6.39 7.32 22.36
N LEU A 291 5.11 7.66 22.14
CA LEU A 291 4.69 8.76 21.25
C LEU A 291 5.19 10.15 21.70
N ARG A 292 5.73 10.29 22.91
CA ARG A 292 6.22 11.55 23.49
C ARG A 292 7.73 11.77 23.39
N LYS A 293 8.48 10.82 22.84
CA LYS A 293 9.94 10.85 22.90
C LYS A 293 10.57 11.00 21.51
N GLY A 294 10.26 12.10 20.83
CA GLY A 294 11.08 12.61 19.73
C GLY A 294 12.26 13.40 20.30
N GLY A 295 13.47 12.88 20.16
CA GLY A 295 14.70 13.59 20.51
C GLY A 295 15.48 13.92 19.24
N GLY A 296 15.74 15.21 19.02
CA GLY A 296 16.58 15.72 17.94
C GLY A 296 16.39 17.22 17.74
N ALA A 297 17.48 17.99 17.87
CA ALA A 297 17.63 19.43 17.65
C ALA A 297 16.66 20.39 18.39
N SER A 298 17.02 21.68 18.47
CA SER A 298 16.18 22.73 19.07
C SER A 298 15.12 23.16 18.04
N PRO A 299 13.82 22.88 18.24
CA PRO A 299 12.76 23.26 17.29
C PRO A 299 12.67 24.77 17.04
N GLN A 300 13.28 25.56 17.93
CA GLN A 300 13.18 27.01 17.95
C GLN A 300 13.82 27.66 16.71
N ASP A 301 14.92 27.13 16.20
CA ASP A 301 15.63 27.71 15.05
C ASP A 301 14.88 27.40 13.74
N ALA A 302 14.38 26.17 13.58
CA ALA A 302 13.54 25.78 12.45
C ALA A 302 12.22 26.56 12.42
N ILE A 303 11.53 26.68 13.55
CA ILE A 303 10.30 27.48 13.66
C ILE A 303 10.58 28.95 13.34
N ALA A 304 11.72 29.50 13.80
CA ALA A 304 12.09 30.89 13.51
C ALA A 304 12.36 31.12 12.01
N LYS A 305 12.99 30.16 11.32
CA LYS A 305 13.36 30.27 9.90
C LYS A 305 12.19 29.96 8.96
N TYR A 306 11.43 28.90 9.23
CA TYR A 306 10.42 28.34 8.31
C TYR A 306 8.98 28.52 8.79
N GLY A 307 8.77 28.97 10.03
CA GLY A 307 7.44 29.04 10.66
C GLY A 307 6.93 27.71 11.23
N SER A 308 7.67 26.61 11.00
CA SER A 308 7.33 25.26 11.46
C SER A 308 8.59 24.39 11.57
N ASP A 309 8.53 23.39 12.43
CA ASP A 309 9.54 22.33 12.55
C ASP A 309 9.10 21.02 11.87
N THR A 310 7.93 20.98 11.25
CA THR A 310 7.35 19.75 10.72
C THR A 310 6.99 19.90 9.24
N LEU A 311 7.51 19.00 8.40
CA LEU A 311 7.18 18.85 6.99
C LEU A 311 6.30 17.61 6.80
N LYS A 312 5.30 17.67 5.91
CA LYS A 312 4.50 16.51 5.51
C LYS A 312 4.75 16.17 4.05
N LEU A 313 5.38 15.03 3.81
CA LEU A 313 5.71 14.52 2.48
C LEU A 313 4.72 13.42 2.08
N TYR A 314 4.19 13.47 0.86
CA TYR A 314 3.34 12.42 0.29
C TYR A 314 3.90 11.93 -1.04
N ILE A 315 4.35 10.69 -1.10
CA ILE A 315 5.24 10.18 -2.16
C ILE A 315 4.93 8.71 -2.48
N PRO A 316 5.21 8.20 -3.70
CA PRO A 316 5.05 6.79 -3.97
C PRO A 316 5.84 5.89 -3.01
N GLY A 317 5.36 4.65 -2.84
CA GLY A 317 6.13 3.60 -2.17
C GLY A 317 7.50 3.38 -2.82
N GLU A 318 8.53 3.12 -2.00
CA GLU A 318 9.91 2.80 -2.43
C GLU A 318 10.60 3.84 -3.33
N TYR A 319 10.15 5.08 -3.28
CA TYR A 319 10.68 6.19 -4.06
C TYR A 319 11.76 7.00 -3.35
N MET A 320 12.28 6.55 -2.21
CA MET A 320 13.29 7.28 -1.45
C MET A 320 14.31 6.36 -0.80
N SER A 321 15.54 6.84 -0.68
CA SER A 321 16.56 6.20 0.15
C SER A 321 16.27 6.38 1.63
N GLU A 322 16.80 5.45 2.39
CA GLU A 322 16.60 5.37 3.85
C GLU A 322 17.31 6.50 4.60
N GLU A 323 18.32 7.10 3.97
CA GLU A 323 19.13 8.17 4.53
C GLU A 323 18.60 9.57 4.14
N LEU A 324 17.74 9.68 3.12
CA LEU A 324 17.26 10.96 2.60
C LEU A 324 16.58 11.80 3.70
N ILE A 325 15.62 11.19 4.40
CA ILE A 325 14.85 11.86 5.44
C ILE A 325 15.68 12.08 6.72
N PRO A 326 16.37 11.08 7.29
CA PRO A 326 17.19 11.30 8.49
C PRO A 326 18.27 12.37 8.30
N ASN A 327 18.90 12.45 7.13
CA ASN A 327 19.90 13.47 6.85
C ASN A 327 19.26 14.86 6.77
N PHE A 328 18.11 15.01 6.10
CA PHE A 328 17.37 16.26 6.07
C PHE A 328 16.93 16.71 7.46
N GLU A 329 16.30 15.82 8.25
CA GLU A 329 15.88 16.13 9.62
C GLU A 329 17.05 16.58 10.50
N LYS A 330 18.20 15.91 10.37
CA LYS A 330 19.43 16.22 11.11
C LYS A 330 20.04 17.56 10.71
N GLU A 331 20.08 17.86 9.42
CA GLU A 331 20.68 19.07 8.88
C GLU A 331 19.83 20.32 9.20
N TYR A 332 18.52 20.20 9.02
CA TYR A 332 17.59 21.33 9.14
C TYR A 332 16.92 21.42 10.52
N GLY A 333 17.09 20.42 11.39
CA GLY A 333 16.50 20.39 12.73
C GLY A 333 14.97 20.32 12.71
N VAL A 334 14.42 19.58 11.75
CA VAL A 334 12.98 19.42 11.50
C VAL A 334 12.56 17.96 11.62
N LYS A 335 11.25 17.71 11.63
CA LYS A 335 10.63 16.39 11.52
C LYS A 335 9.90 16.27 10.19
N VAL A 336 10.07 15.17 9.48
CA VAL A 336 9.31 14.85 8.27
C VAL A 336 8.33 13.72 8.56
N ILE A 337 7.05 14.01 8.36
CA ILE A 337 5.98 13.02 8.36
C ILE A 337 5.83 12.53 6.93
N VAL A 338 6.32 11.33 6.66
CA VAL A 338 6.18 10.68 5.35
C VAL A 338 4.87 9.89 5.32
N GLU A 339 4.06 10.14 4.29
CA GLU A 339 2.97 9.27 3.91
C GLU A 339 3.26 8.69 2.52
N LEU A 340 2.92 7.41 2.34
CA LEU A 340 3.14 6.71 1.09
C LEU A 340 1.83 6.49 0.35
N PHE A 341 1.87 6.51 -0.98
CA PHE A 341 0.73 6.13 -1.81
C PHE A 341 1.13 5.13 -2.89
N ASP A 342 0.12 4.40 -3.35
CA ASP A 342 0.27 3.29 -4.27
C ASP A 342 -0.21 3.61 -5.69
N SER A 343 -1.01 4.67 -5.83
CA SER A 343 -1.43 5.19 -7.12
C SER A 343 -1.74 6.68 -7.03
N ASN A 344 -1.50 7.39 -8.13
CA ASN A 344 -1.85 8.80 -8.29
C ASN A 344 -3.35 9.04 -7.99
N GLU A 345 -4.24 8.11 -8.33
CA GLU A 345 -5.68 8.23 -8.08
C GLU A 345 -6.02 8.21 -6.59
N MET A 346 -5.37 7.35 -5.80
CA MET A 346 -5.56 7.33 -4.35
C MET A 346 -5.02 8.60 -3.71
N MET A 347 -3.83 9.04 -4.14
CA MET A 347 -3.23 10.30 -3.70
C MET A 347 -4.16 11.49 -3.96
N TYR A 348 -4.63 11.63 -5.20
CA TYR A 348 -5.49 12.73 -5.60
C TYR A 348 -6.85 12.70 -4.88
N THR A 349 -7.40 11.51 -4.60
CA THR A 349 -8.64 11.37 -3.83
C THR A 349 -8.51 11.95 -2.41
N LYS A 350 -7.38 11.74 -1.73
CA LYS A 350 -7.14 12.31 -0.39
C LYS A 350 -6.98 13.83 -0.44
N LEU A 351 -6.26 14.34 -1.44
CA LEU A 351 -6.12 15.79 -1.66
C LEU A 351 -7.47 16.48 -1.90
N GLN A 352 -8.31 15.91 -2.75
CA GLN A 352 -9.67 16.42 -3.02
C GLN A 352 -10.58 16.35 -1.79
N ALA A 353 -10.33 15.39 -0.89
CA ALA A 353 -10.99 15.31 0.41
C ALA A 353 -10.41 16.28 1.46
N GLY A 354 -9.53 17.20 1.07
CA GLY A 354 -9.01 18.26 1.92
C GLY A 354 -7.84 17.87 2.82
N ASP A 355 -7.21 16.72 2.59
CA ASP A 355 -5.91 16.45 3.23
C ASP A 355 -4.84 17.42 2.74
N SER A 356 -3.98 17.83 3.66
CA SER A 356 -3.01 18.90 3.46
C SER A 356 -1.61 18.36 3.67
N TYR A 357 -0.86 18.28 2.58
CA TYR A 357 0.54 17.89 2.52
C TYR A 357 1.37 19.09 2.08
N ASP A 358 2.64 19.11 2.49
CA ASP A 358 3.54 20.22 2.16
C ASP A 358 4.29 19.95 0.86
N VAL A 359 4.72 18.71 0.62
CA VAL A 359 5.28 18.24 -0.65
C VAL A 359 4.53 16.99 -1.10
N VAL A 360 4.17 16.93 -2.38
CA VAL A 360 3.60 15.74 -3.01
C VAL A 360 4.44 15.40 -4.24
N VAL A 361 4.62 14.11 -4.54
CA VAL A 361 5.39 13.65 -5.72
C VAL A 361 4.50 12.88 -6.71
N PRO A 362 3.58 13.56 -7.42
CA PRO A 362 2.75 12.94 -8.46
C PRO A 362 3.50 12.75 -9.80
N SER A 363 2.91 11.93 -10.66
CA SER A 363 3.35 11.77 -12.06
C SER A 363 2.83 12.90 -12.96
N ASP A 364 3.50 13.11 -14.10
CA ASP A 364 3.21 14.14 -15.12
C ASP A 364 1.72 14.43 -15.39
N TYR A 365 0.93 13.41 -15.75
CA TYR A 365 -0.50 13.57 -16.05
C TYR A 365 -1.30 14.03 -14.83
N MET A 366 -0.88 13.63 -13.63
CA MET A 366 -1.55 14.02 -12.40
C MET A 366 -1.19 15.45 -12.01
N ILE A 367 0.04 15.90 -12.30
CA ILE A 367 0.42 17.33 -12.20
C ILE A 367 -0.46 18.17 -13.13
N GLN A 368 -0.60 17.76 -14.40
CA GLN A 368 -1.46 18.46 -15.36
C GLN A 368 -2.90 18.60 -14.84
N ARG A 369 -3.45 17.53 -14.27
CA ARG A 369 -4.77 17.56 -13.65
C ARG A 369 -4.85 18.50 -12.45
N MET A 370 -3.87 18.43 -11.55
CA MET A 370 -3.80 19.31 -10.37
C MET A 370 -3.67 20.78 -10.76
N LEU A 371 -2.96 21.09 -11.85
CA LEU A 371 -2.90 22.44 -12.43
C LEU A 371 -4.27 22.87 -12.98
N ALA A 372 -4.97 21.99 -13.70
CA ALA A 372 -6.32 22.27 -14.21
C ALA A 372 -7.33 22.54 -13.09
N ASP A 373 -7.13 21.94 -11.92
CA ASP A 373 -7.96 22.13 -10.73
C ASP A 373 -7.52 23.31 -9.84
N ASP A 374 -6.51 24.09 -10.23
CA ASP A 374 -5.93 25.17 -9.42
C ASP A 374 -5.51 24.69 -8.00
N ALA A 375 -4.96 23.48 -7.93
CA ALA A 375 -4.62 22.80 -6.68
C ALA A 375 -3.16 22.99 -6.23
N LEU A 376 -2.32 23.63 -7.04
CA LEU A 376 -0.89 23.85 -6.79
C LEU A 376 -0.58 25.32 -6.52
N GLN A 377 0.50 25.59 -5.79
CA GLN A 377 1.07 26.94 -5.66
C GLN A 377 2.36 27.07 -6.48
N GLU A 378 2.64 28.30 -6.91
CA GLU A 378 3.89 28.62 -7.61
C GLU A 378 5.09 28.46 -6.66
N LEU A 379 6.18 27.95 -7.20
CA LEU A 379 7.44 27.79 -6.50
C LEU A 379 8.25 29.09 -6.60
N ASP A 380 8.82 29.50 -5.48
CA ASP A 380 9.77 30.60 -5.41
C ASP A 380 11.17 30.07 -5.74
N LYS A 381 11.59 30.31 -6.99
CA LYS A 381 12.88 29.84 -7.50
C LYS A 381 14.07 30.40 -6.71
N ASP A 382 13.93 31.53 -6.04
CA ASP A 382 15.00 32.10 -5.19
C ASP A 382 15.26 31.23 -3.95
N LEU A 383 14.27 30.43 -3.53
CA LEU A 383 14.41 29.46 -2.43
C LEU A 383 14.96 28.10 -2.90
N ILE A 384 15.07 27.87 -4.21
CA ILE A 384 15.50 26.60 -4.79
C ILE A 384 16.67 26.82 -5.76
N PRO A 385 17.83 27.34 -5.28
CA PRO A 385 18.99 27.59 -6.13
C PRO A 385 19.52 26.33 -6.84
N ASN A 386 19.32 25.14 -6.26
CA ASN A 386 19.76 23.88 -6.87
C ASN A 386 18.93 23.46 -8.10
N LEU A 387 17.91 24.23 -8.51
CA LEU A 387 17.24 24.04 -9.82
C LEU A 387 18.22 24.11 -10.99
N ASP A 388 19.33 24.83 -10.83
CA ASP A 388 20.38 24.92 -11.84
C ASP A 388 21.05 23.56 -12.10
N ASN A 389 21.07 22.66 -11.09
CA ASN A 389 21.66 21.33 -11.20
C ASN A 389 20.82 20.36 -12.05
N LEU A 390 19.58 20.74 -12.40
CA LEU A 390 18.70 19.89 -13.21
C LEU A 390 19.24 19.71 -14.63
N THR A 391 19.18 18.48 -15.14
CA THR A 391 19.56 18.17 -16.51
C THR A 391 18.62 18.86 -17.52
N PRO A 392 19.10 19.28 -18.71
CA PRO A 392 18.26 19.96 -19.70
C PRO A 392 17.00 19.19 -20.13
N GLU A 393 17.05 17.86 -20.08
CA GLU A 393 16.00 16.92 -20.53
C GLU A 393 14.76 16.90 -19.65
N VAL A 394 14.89 17.34 -18.39
CA VAL A 394 13.79 17.42 -17.43
C VAL A 394 13.29 18.87 -17.23
N LYS A 395 13.83 19.81 -17.99
CA LYS A 395 13.39 21.21 -18.06
C LYS A 395 12.43 21.40 -19.23
N ASN A 396 11.59 22.43 -19.18
CA ASN A 396 10.66 22.76 -20.27
C ASN A 396 9.66 21.64 -20.61
N LEU A 397 9.17 20.93 -19.60
CA LEU A 397 8.23 19.83 -19.79
C LEU A 397 6.85 20.36 -20.24
N PRO A 398 6.10 19.61 -21.08
CA PRO A 398 4.86 20.11 -21.69
C PRO A 398 3.79 20.55 -20.69
N TYR A 399 3.75 19.96 -19.49
CA TYR A 399 2.78 20.27 -18.45
C TYR A 399 3.18 21.47 -17.58
N ASP A 400 4.46 21.80 -17.50
CA ASP A 400 5.00 22.93 -16.72
C ASP A 400 6.30 23.46 -17.36
N PRO A 401 6.21 24.22 -18.47
CA PRO A 401 7.37 24.59 -19.28
C PRO A 401 8.40 25.45 -18.54
N ASP A 402 7.98 26.26 -17.58
CA ASP A 402 8.88 27.13 -16.85
C ASP A 402 9.30 26.52 -15.50
N ASN A 403 8.95 25.27 -15.19
CA ASN A 403 9.11 24.67 -13.85
C ASN A 403 8.54 25.62 -12.76
N THR A 404 7.37 26.20 -13.03
CA THR A 404 6.73 27.17 -12.15
C THR A 404 6.06 26.49 -10.96
N TYR A 405 5.58 25.26 -11.14
CA TYR A 405 4.81 24.52 -10.14
C TYR A 405 5.46 23.21 -9.72
N SER A 406 6.42 22.70 -10.50
CA SER A 406 6.96 21.36 -10.36
C SER A 406 8.48 21.29 -10.54
N VAL A 407 9.10 20.44 -9.72
CA VAL A 407 10.54 20.13 -9.76
C VAL A 407 10.73 18.63 -9.95
N PRO A 408 11.32 18.18 -11.06
CA PRO A 408 11.54 16.75 -11.32
C PRO A 408 12.26 16.05 -10.15
N TYR A 409 11.78 14.86 -9.80
CA TYR A 409 12.30 14.02 -8.72
C TYR A 409 12.98 12.76 -9.25
N PHE A 410 12.29 12.05 -10.15
CA PHE A 410 12.85 10.99 -10.98
C PHE A 410 12.22 11.04 -12.36
N TRP A 411 12.90 10.47 -13.35
CA TRP A 411 12.40 10.38 -14.71
C TRP A 411 12.89 9.10 -15.38
N GLY A 412 12.22 8.70 -16.45
CA GLY A 412 12.59 7.50 -17.15
C GLY A 412 11.89 7.32 -18.49
N SER A 413 12.06 6.12 -19.03
CA SER A 413 11.38 5.69 -20.25
C SER A 413 10.76 4.30 -20.08
N VAL A 414 9.95 3.89 -21.05
CA VAL A 414 9.53 2.49 -21.21
C VAL A 414 10.28 1.88 -22.38
N GLY A 415 10.71 0.62 -22.25
CA GLY A 415 11.40 -0.09 -23.33
C GLY A 415 11.17 -1.59 -23.31
N ILE A 416 11.89 -2.28 -24.18
CA ILE A 416 11.84 -3.72 -24.32
C ILE A 416 13.05 -4.31 -23.62
N ILE A 417 12.83 -5.09 -22.57
CA ILE A 417 13.88 -5.95 -22.00
C ILE A 417 13.74 -7.35 -22.56
N TYR A 418 14.85 -7.98 -22.92
CA TYR A 418 14.86 -9.31 -23.51
C TYR A 418 16.08 -10.12 -23.09
N ASN A 419 15.92 -11.44 -23.08
CA ASN A 419 17.03 -12.38 -22.87
C ASN A 419 17.79 -12.54 -24.19
N HIS A 420 19.01 -12.02 -24.27
CA HIS A 420 19.79 -12.01 -25.51
C HIS A 420 20.36 -13.38 -25.90
N ASN A 421 20.25 -14.39 -25.04
CA ASN A 421 20.55 -15.78 -25.41
C ASN A 421 19.41 -16.44 -26.20
N ASN A 422 18.17 -15.97 -26.03
CA ASN A 422 16.97 -16.53 -26.67
C ASN A 422 16.39 -15.63 -27.77
N VAL A 423 16.66 -14.32 -27.69
CA VAL A 423 16.16 -13.30 -28.60
C VAL A 423 17.33 -12.61 -29.29
N ASP A 424 17.36 -12.65 -30.62
CA ASP A 424 18.41 -11.99 -31.39
C ASP A 424 18.20 -10.46 -31.32
N PRO A 425 19.19 -9.68 -30.84
CA PRO A 425 19.10 -8.22 -30.84
C PRO A 425 18.69 -7.61 -32.18
N ALA A 426 19.14 -8.19 -33.30
CA ALA A 426 18.79 -7.71 -34.64
C ALA A 426 17.29 -7.92 -34.95
N GLU A 427 16.65 -8.96 -34.38
CA GLU A 427 15.21 -9.16 -34.51
C GLU A 427 14.43 -8.12 -33.70
N VAL A 428 14.90 -7.77 -32.49
CA VAL A 428 14.32 -6.71 -31.65
C VAL A 428 14.39 -5.38 -32.38
N GLU A 429 15.56 -5.02 -32.90
CA GLU A 429 15.76 -3.77 -33.61
C GLU A 429 14.93 -3.64 -34.90
N ALA A 430 14.70 -4.75 -35.61
CA ALA A 430 13.99 -4.76 -36.88
C ALA A 430 12.47 -4.77 -36.72
N GLN A 431 11.95 -5.42 -35.68
CA GLN A 431 10.51 -5.58 -35.45
C GLN A 431 9.96 -4.56 -34.45
N GLY A 432 10.81 -4.02 -33.58
CA GLY A 432 10.39 -3.13 -32.50
C GLY A 432 9.24 -3.72 -31.69
N PHE A 433 8.15 -2.97 -31.52
CA PHE A 433 6.99 -3.48 -30.75
C PHE A 433 6.27 -4.67 -31.40
N ASP A 434 6.40 -4.86 -32.72
CA ASP A 434 5.81 -6.02 -33.39
C ASP A 434 6.50 -7.35 -33.02
N ILE A 435 7.66 -7.32 -32.34
CA ILE A 435 8.26 -8.52 -31.77
C ILE A 435 7.31 -9.22 -30.78
N LEU A 436 6.43 -8.45 -30.12
CA LEU A 436 5.42 -8.96 -29.21
C LEU A 436 4.35 -9.82 -29.91
N ARG A 437 4.28 -9.76 -31.25
CA ARG A 437 3.39 -10.55 -32.11
C ARG A 437 4.12 -11.58 -32.96
N ASN A 438 5.42 -11.77 -32.73
CA ASN A 438 6.21 -12.75 -33.46
C ASN A 438 5.99 -14.17 -32.90
N PRO A 439 5.37 -15.11 -33.65
CA PRO A 439 4.99 -16.43 -33.14
C PRO A 439 6.14 -17.27 -32.57
N LYS A 440 7.40 -16.95 -32.90
CA LYS A 440 8.61 -17.55 -32.30
C LYS A 440 8.62 -17.43 -30.77
N TYR A 441 8.08 -16.34 -30.23
CA TYR A 441 8.09 -16.01 -28.79
C TYR A 441 6.74 -16.29 -28.10
N LYS A 442 5.86 -17.08 -28.72
CA LYS A 442 4.55 -17.42 -28.16
C LYS A 442 4.68 -18.06 -26.78
N GLY A 443 4.03 -17.46 -25.79
CA GLY A 443 4.05 -17.91 -24.40
C GLY A 443 5.28 -17.46 -23.61
N HIS A 444 6.20 -16.71 -24.23
CA HIS A 444 7.47 -16.25 -23.65
C HIS A 444 7.54 -14.73 -23.45
N ILE A 445 6.38 -14.07 -23.38
CA ILE A 445 6.25 -12.61 -23.26
C ILE A 445 5.57 -12.24 -21.93
N TYR A 446 6.16 -11.29 -21.21
CA TYR A 446 5.47 -10.52 -20.18
C TYR A 446 5.00 -9.17 -20.72
N MET A 447 3.87 -8.71 -20.20
CA MET A 447 3.33 -7.38 -20.47
C MET A 447 2.76 -6.82 -19.17
N TYR A 448 2.93 -5.53 -18.91
CA TYR A 448 2.27 -4.91 -17.75
C TYR A 448 0.75 -5.05 -17.85
N ASP A 449 0.09 -5.42 -16.75
CA ASP A 449 -1.36 -5.38 -16.63
C ASP A 449 -1.83 -3.93 -16.37
N SER A 450 -1.59 -3.07 -17.35
CA SER A 450 -1.95 -1.66 -17.35
C SER A 450 -2.57 -1.32 -18.69
N GLU A 451 -3.82 -0.84 -18.67
CA GLU A 451 -4.52 -0.44 -19.90
C GLU A 451 -3.79 0.66 -20.66
N ARG A 452 -3.10 1.54 -19.93
CA ARG A 452 -2.41 2.69 -20.51
C ARG A 452 -1.12 2.26 -21.19
N ASP A 453 -0.32 1.42 -20.55
CA ASP A 453 0.94 0.94 -21.10
C ASP A 453 0.70 -0.01 -22.27
N ALA A 454 -0.32 -0.86 -22.18
CA ALA A 454 -0.72 -1.74 -23.28
C ALA A 454 -1.16 -0.97 -24.53
N PHE A 455 -2.03 0.03 -24.36
CA PHE A 455 -2.45 0.85 -25.49
C PHE A 455 -1.33 1.76 -26.01
N MET A 456 -0.43 2.24 -25.15
CA MET A 456 0.76 2.98 -25.58
C MET A 456 1.60 2.14 -26.55
N VAL A 457 1.93 0.90 -26.18
CA VAL A 457 2.70 -0.01 -27.03
C VAL A 457 2.02 -0.24 -28.38
N ALA A 458 0.72 -0.52 -28.37
CA ALA A 458 -0.03 -0.78 -29.61
C ALA A 458 -0.16 0.47 -30.50
N LEU A 459 -0.44 1.64 -29.92
CA LEU A 459 -0.51 2.90 -30.66
C LEU A 459 0.83 3.24 -31.28
N LYS A 460 1.92 3.10 -30.53
CA LYS A 460 3.29 3.33 -31.02
C LYS A 460 3.68 2.34 -32.11
N ALA A 461 3.37 1.05 -31.94
CA ALA A 461 3.60 0.03 -32.98
C ALA A 461 2.90 0.40 -34.31
N LEU A 462 1.72 1.01 -34.24
CA LEU A 462 0.96 1.47 -35.40
C LEU A 462 1.39 2.86 -35.92
N GLY A 463 2.31 3.53 -35.24
CA GLY A 463 2.80 4.86 -35.60
C GLY A 463 1.89 6.02 -35.18
N TYR A 464 0.94 5.77 -34.28
CA TYR A 464 0.03 6.78 -33.73
C TYR A 464 0.57 7.42 -32.45
N SER A 465 -0.01 8.56 -32.06
CA SER A 465 0.26 9.15 -30.75
C SER A 465 -0.37 8.30 -29.66
N MET A 466 0.34 8.10 -28.56
CA MET A 466 -0.21 7.42 -27.38
C MET A 466 -1.27 8.26 -26.64
N ASN A 467 -1.38 9.55 -26.99
CA ASN A 467 -2.36 10.50 -26.46
C ASN A 467 -3.50 10.80 -27.45
N THR A 468 -3.70 9.95 -28.47
CA THR A 468 -4.70 10.19 -29.52
C THR A 468 -6.13 10.32 -28.99
N SER A 469 -6.92 11.16 -29.65
CA SER A 469 -8.37 11.24 -29.47
C SER A 469 -9.16 10.62 -30.63
N ASP A 470 -8.47 10.07 -31.64
CA ASP A 470 -9.11 9.47 -32.80
C ASP A 470 -9.65 8.07 -32.47
N ALA A 471 -10.96 7.88 -32.68
CA ALA A 471 -11.63 6.63 -32.38
C ALA A 471 -11.14 5.46 -33.27
N ASP A 472 -10.74 5.73 -34.50
CA ASP A 472 -10.26 4.72 -35.44
C ASP A 472 -8.84 4.25 -35.06
N GLU A 473 -7.97 5.17 -34.62
CA GLU A 473 -6.65 4.83 -34.09
C GLU A 473 -6.74 3.97 -32.81
N ILE A 474 -7.63 4.35 -31.88
CA ILE A 474 -7.89 3.58 -30.66
C ILE A 474 -8.44 2.18 -30.98
N GLN A 475 -9.34 2.09 -31.97
CA GLN A 475 -9.90 0.82 -32.42
C GLN A 475 -8.83 -0.07 -33.08
N ALA A 476 -7.94 0.51 -33.89
CA ALA A 476 -6.81 -0.21 -34.48
C ALA A 476 -5.84 -0.73 -33.41
N ALA A 477 -5.52 0.07 -32.40
CA ALA A 477 -4.70 -0.37 -31.26
C ALA A 477 -5.36 -1.52 -30.47
N TYR A 478 -6.67 -1.46 -30.27
CA TYR A 478 -7.42 -2.55 -29.66
C TYR A 478 -7.36 -3.84 -30.50
N GLU A 479 -7.47 -3.75 -31.82
CA GLU A 479 -7.35 -4.91 -32.71
C GLU A 479 -5.94 -5.49 -32.72
N TRP A 480 -4.91 -4.64 -32.67
CA TRP A 480 -3.52 -5.04 -32.52
C TRP A 480 -3.29 -5.81 -31.20
N LEU A 481 -3.84 -5.31 -30.09
CA LEU A 481 -3.76 -5.98 -28.78
C LEU A 481 -4.56 -7.29 -28.76
N LEU A 482 -5.72 -7.34 -29.41
CA LEU A 482 -6.49 -8.59 -29.54
C LEU A 482 -5.71 -9.64 -30.33
N ASP A 483 -5.09 -9.26 -31.44
CA ASP A 483 -4.27 -10.14 -32.26
C ASP A 483 -3.10 -10.69 -31.43
N MET A 484 -2.35 -9.81 -30.74
CA MET A 484 -1.30 -10.22 -29.81
C MET A 484 -1.84 -11.20 -28.76
N ASN A 485 -2.92 -10.84 -28.06
CA ASN A 485 -3.46 -11.67 -26.98
C ASN A 485 -3.89 -13.06 -27.46
N ASN A 486 -4.59 -13.13 -28.60
CA ASN A 486 -5.15 -14.38 -29.13
C ASN A 486 -4.08 -15.28 -29.78
N THR A 487 -3.00 -14.70 -30.32
CA THR A 487 -1.97 -15.47 -31.03
C THR A 487 -0.78 -15.83 -30.15
N MET A 488 -0.45 -15.00 -29.16
CA MET A 488 0.84 -15.04 -28.46
C MET A 488 0.80 -15.59 -27.03
N ASN A 489 -0.37 -15.72 -26.41
CA ASN A 489 -0.50 -16.11 -25.00
C ASN A 489 0.43 -15.31 -24.05
N PRO A 490 0.43 -13.97 -24.09
CA PRO A 490 1.25 -13.16 -23.18
C PRO A 490 0.80 -13.37 -21.73
N THR A 491 1.72 -13.20 -20.79
CA THR A 491 1.39 -13.19 -19.36
C THR A 491 1.30 -11.75 -18.89
N TYR A 492 0.11 -11.32 -18.47
CA TYR A 492 -0.09 -9.99 -17.88
C TYR A 492 0.24 -10.01 -16.40
N VAL A 493 1.16 -9.14 -15.99
CA VAL A 493 1.68 -9.05 -14.62
C VAL A 493 1.90 -7.59 -14.24
N THR A 494 2.08 -7.31 -12.95
CA THR A 494 2.48 -5.99 -12.47
C THR A 494 3.97 -6.03 -12.13
N ASP A 495 4.34 -5.82 -10.87
CA ASP A 495 5.74 -5.81 -10.43
C ASP A 495 6.40 -7.20 -10.57
N GLU A 496 5.61 -8.28 -10.74
CA GLU A 496 6.14 -9.63 -10.95
C GLU A 496 6.93 -9.77 -12.26
N VAL A 497 6.82 -8.81 -13.19
CA VAL A 497 7.67 -8.76 -14.40
C VAL A 497 9.14 -8.65 -14.03
N ILE A 498 9.46 -7.92 -12.96
CA ILE A 498 10.83 -7.59 -12.56
C ILE A 498 11.55 -8.88 -12.16
N ASP A 499 11.03 -9.56 -11.14
CA ASP A 499 11.57 -10.84 -10.69
C ASP A 499 11.44 -11.92 -11.77
N GLY A 500 10.35 -11.90 -12.54
CA GLY A 500 10.12 -12.84 -13.62
C GLY A 500 11.21 -12.79 -14.69
N MET A 501 11.60 -11.58 -15.10
CA MET A 501 12.67 -11.36 -16.06
C MET A 501 14.05 -11.59 -15.44
N ALA A 502 14.30 -11.12 -14.21
CA ALA A 502 15.57 -11.38 -13.52
C ALA A 502 15.85 -12.89 -13.38
N ASN A 503 14.83 -13.71 -13.11
CA ASN A 503 14.97 -15.17 -13.06
C ASN A 503 14.98 -15.86 -14.44
N GLY A 504 14.81 -15.13 -15.54
CA GLY A 504 14.75 -15.69 -16.89
C GLY A 504 13.50 -16.53 -17.19
N ASN A 505 12.37 -16.25 -16.52
CA ASN A 505 11.12 -17.01 -16.71
C ASN A 505 10.46 -16.75 -18.08
N LYS A 506 10.74 -15.61 -18.68
CA LYS A 506 10.27 -15.17 -20.00
C LYS A 506 11.42 -14.53 -20.77
N ASP A 507 11.25 -14.42 -22.08
CA ASP A 507 12.30 -13.98 -22.99
C ASP A 507 12.17 -12.51 -23.36
N ILE A 508 10.96 -11.93 -23.30
CA ILE A 508 10.68 -10.54 -23.69
C ILE A 508 9.70 -9.93 -22.69
N ALA A 509 9.93 -8.68 -22.28
CA ALA A 509 8.98 -7.89 -21.52
C ALA A 509 9.03 -6.41 -21.90
N ILE A 510 7.90 -5.73 -21.68
CA ILE A 510 7.83 -4.27 -21.66
C ILE A 510 7.99 -3.81 -20.22
N VAL A 511 9.00 -2.98 -19.95
CA VAL A 511 9.40 -2.58 -18.59
C VAL A 511 9.77 -1.10 -18.53
N TYR A 512 9.59 -0.50 -17.35
CA TYR A 512 10.13 0.82 -17.05
C TYR A 512 11.67 0.76 -16.95
N SER A 513 12.33 1.83 -17.39
CA SER A 513 13.78 1.87 -17.57
C SER A 513 14.56 1.58 -16.29
N GLY A 514 14.12 2.12 -15.14
CA GLY A 514 14.77 1.81 -13.87
C GLY A 514 14.52 0.39 -13.35
N ASP A 515 13.38 -0.22 -13.69
CA ASP A 515 13.12 -1.63 -13.39
C ASP A 515 13.99 -2.53 -14.27
N ALA A 516 14.19 -2.15 -15.54
CA ALA A 516 15.12 -2.80 -16.45
C ALA A 516 16.56 -2.73 -15.93
N THR A 517 17.00 -1.58 -15.42
CA THR A 517 18.33 -1.43 -14.79
C THR A 517 18.52 -2.44 -13.65
N TYR A 518 17.51 -2.60 -12.79
CA TYR A 518 17.57 -3.62 -11.74
C TYR A 518 17.65 -5.04 -12.30
N VAL A 519 16.80 -5.38 -13.29
CA VAL A 519 16.82 -6.71 -13.92
C VAL A 519 18.18 -7.01 -14.57
N GLN A 520 18.79 -6.05 -15.26
CA GLN A 520 20.13 -6.21 -15.85
C GLN A 520 21.22 -6.35 -14.79
N SER A 521 21.04 -5.75 -13.61
CA SER A 521 21.98 -5.90 -12.49
C SER A 521 21.92 -7.28 -11.83
N GLU A 522 20.76 -7.93 -11.84
CA GLU A 522 20.55 -9.26 -11.28
C GLU A 522 20.78 -10.39 -12.29
N ASN A 523 20.67 -10.11 -13.59
CA ASN A 523 20.82 -11.11 -14.66
C ASN A 523 21.60 -10.55 -15.86
N GLU A 524 22.82 -11.05 -16.04
CA GLU A 524 23.72 -10.64 -17.13
C GLU A 524 23.22 -11.02 -18.53
N ASP A 525 22.27 -11.96 -18.65
CA ASP A 525 21.69 -12.39 -19.93
C ASP A 525 20.64 -11.41 -20.48
N MET A 526 20.36 -10.31 -19.76
CA MET A 526 19.30 -9.36 -20.08
C MET A 526 19.84 -8.12 -20.80
N SER A 527 19.22 -7.80 -21.93
CA SER A 527 19.49 -6.58 -22.70
C SER A 527 18.24 -5.72 -22.77
N TYR A 528 18.43 -4.41 -22.79
CA TYR A 528 17.35 -3.43 -22.88
C TYR A 528 17.43 -2.71 -24.22
N TRP A 529 16.28 -2.43 -24.83
CA TRP A 529 16.21 -1.74 -26.10
C TRP A 529 15.10 -0.69 -26.13
N MET A 530 15.43 0.48 -26.70
CA MET A 530 14.52 1.60 -26.83
C MET A 530 13.82 1.64 -28.21
N PRO A 531 12.47 1.58 -28.25
CA PRO A 531 11.67 1.59 -29.48
C PRO A 531 11.94 2.77 -30.43
N LYS A 532 12.10 2.51 -31.73
CA LYS A 532 12.28 3.55 -32.78
C LYS A 532 10.94 4.11 -33.29
N GLU A 533 9.85 3.47 -32.92
CA GLU A 533 8.49 3.90 -33.17
C GLU A 533 8.05 5.01 -32.21
N GLY A 534 8.84 5.22 -31.15
CA GLY A 534 8.53 6.11 -30.04
C GLY A 534 8.10 5.32 -28.81
N THR A 535 8.29 5.88 -27.63
CA THR A 535 7.88 5.28 -26.36
C THR A 535 7.35 6.34 -25.39
N ASN A 536 6.96 5.91 -24.19
CA ASN A 536 6.64 6.81 -23.10
C ASN A 536 7.91 7.31 -22.40
N LEU A 537 8.00 8.63 -22.24
CA LEU A 537 8.83 9.29 -21.23
C LEU A 537 7.94 9.69 -20.06
N TRP A 538 8.34 9.34 -18.86
CA TRP A 538 7.58 9.63 -17.65
C TRP A 538 8.43 10.46 -16.70
N TYR A 539 7.75 11.33 -15.96
CA TYR A 539 8.36 12.24 -15.00
C TYR A 539 7.52 12.25 -13.74
N ASP A 540 8.15 11.99 -12.61
CA ASP A 540 7.57 12.26 -11.30
C ASP A 540 8.26 13.50 -10.74
N ALA A 541 7.47 14.46 -10.26
CA ALA A 541 8.00 15.74 -9.83
C ALA A 541 7.41 16.13 -8.47
N MET A 542 8.24 16.77 -7.64
CA MET A 542 7.81 17.40 -6.41
C MET A 542 6.97 18.64 -6.73
N VAL A 543 5.79 18.72 -6.12
CA VAL A 543 4.89 19.86 -6.19
C VAL A 543 4.46 20.27 -4.78
N VAL A 544 4.09 21.54 -4.62
CA VAL A 544 3.60 22.08 -3.35
C VAL A 544 2.10 22.37 -3.49
N PRO A 545 1.20 21.62 -2.82
CA PRO A 545 -0.23 21.87 -2.88
C PRO A 545 -0.62 23.25 -2.35
N LYS A 546 -1.72 23.82 -2.87
CA LYS A 546 -2.21 25.15 -2.47
C LYS A 546 -2.66 25.22 -1.00
N ASN A 547 -3.04 24.08 -0.42
CA ASN A 547 -3.41 23.95 0.98
C ASN A 547 -2.24 23.51 1.88
N ALA A 548 -0.98 23.53 1.39
CA ALA A 548 0.20 23.25 2.19
C ALA A 548 0.29 24.17 3.40
N GLN A 549 0.70 23.63 4.55
CA GLN A 549 0.79 24.39 5.79
C GLN A 549 2.18 25.00 5.98
N ASN A 550 3.20 24.39 5.37
CA ASN A 550 4.60 24.75 5.56
C ASN A 550 5.33 24.96 4.22
N PRO A 551 4.88 25.87 3.35
CA PRO A 551 5.41 26.03 1.99
C PRO A 551 6.89 26.44 1.93
N LEU A 552 7.40 27.17 2.93
CA LEU A 552 8.84 27.52 2.99
C LEU A 552 9.71 26.28 3.25
N LEU A 553 9.31 25.45 4.22
CA LEU A 553 10.02 24.21 4.51
C LEU A 553 9.88 23.20 3.38
N ALA A 554 8.74 23.19 2.68
CA ALA A 554 8.53 22.37 1.49
C ALA A 554 9.55 22.70 0.39
N GLN A 555 9.76 23.99 0.11
CA GLN A 555 10.72 24.41 -0.90
C GLN A 555 12.16 24.19 -0.48
N GLU A 556 12.49 24.32 0.81
CA GLU A 556 13.80 23.93 1.33
C GLU A 556 14.05 22.41 1.17
N PHE A 557 13.03 21.57 1.40
CA PHE A 557 13.14 20.14 1.13
C PHE A 557 13.37 19.85 -0.36
N ILE A 558 12.62 20.51 -1.25
CA ILE A 558 12.83 20.41 -2.70
C ILE A 558 14.25 20.86 -3.09
N ASN A 559 14.76 21.93 -2.49
CA ASN A 559 16.13 22.39 -2.75
C ASN A 559 17.18 21.38 -2.26
N TYR A 560 16.97 20.79 -1.09
CA TYR A 560 17.85 19.78 -0.52
C TYR A 560 17.91 18.51 -1.37
N THR A 561 16.77 18.01 -1.87
CA THR A 561 16.74 16.79 -2.70
C THR A 561 17.50 16.96 -4.03
N LEU A 562 17.69 18.20 -4.50
CA LEU A 562 18.49 18.53 -5.69
C LEU A 562 19.99 18.71 -5.40
N THR A 563 20.44 18.65 -4.14
CA THR A 563 21.88 18.61 -3.83
C THR A 563 22.51 17.36 -4.38
N TYR A 564 23.80 17.43 -4.71
CA TYR A 564 24.54 16.29 -5.26
C TYR A 564 24.49 15.08 -4.31
N GLU A 565 24.78 15.27 -3.02
CA GLU A 565 24.83 14.17 -2.05
C GLU A 565 23.47 13.51 -1.84
N ALA A 566 22.40 14.32 -1.73
CA ALA A 566 21.05 13.78 -1.58
C ALA A 566 20.60 13.05 -2.85
N ALA A 567 20.77 13.66 -4.03
CA ALA A 567 20.36 13.07 -5.29
C ALA A 567 21.17 11.80 -5.63
N LEU A 568 22.47 11.77 -5.35
CA LEU A 568 23.34 10.60 -5.55
C LEU A 568 22.89 9.45 -4.68
N GLY A 569 22.87 9.65 -3.35
CA GLY A 569 22.49 8.58 -2.41
C GLY A 569 21.04 8.12 -2.60
N ASN A 570 20.16 8.99 -3.09
CA ASN A 570 18.80 8.62 -3.44
C ASN A 570 18.73 7.75 -4.71
N SER A 571 19.45 8.14 -5.77
CA SER A 571 19.44 7.44 -7.07
C SER A 571 20.20 6.11 -7.02
N GLU A 572 21.32 6.02 -6.30
CA GLU A 572 22.04 4.74 -6.06
C GLU A 572 21.18 3.73 -5.29
N TYR A 573 20.33 4.22 -4.40
CA TYR A 573 19.47 3.37 -3.60
C TYR A 573 18.23 2.89 -4.38
N VAL A 574 17.56 3.81 -5.07
CA VAL A 574 16.28 3.53 -5.76
C VAL A 574 16.51 2.89 -7.15
N GLY A 575 17.63 3.23 -7.80
CA GLY A 575 17.99 2.77 -9.15
C GLY A 575 17.33 3.53 -10.29
N TYR A 576 16.62 4.61 -10.00
CA TYR A 576 15.97 5.45 -11.01
C TYR A 576 16.87 6.62 -11.41
N THR A 577 16.67 7.14 -12.62
CA THR A 577 17.52 8.17 -13.21
C THR A 577 17.35 9.48 -12.46
N SER A 578 18.47 9.99 -11.93
CA SER A 578 18.49 11.29 -11.27
C SER A 578 18.12 12.42 -12.24
N PRO A 579 17.34 13.42 -11.82
CA PRO A 579 17.15 14.65 -12.57
C PRO A 579 18.34 15.63 -12.40
N ASN A 580 19.24 15.39 -11.43
CA ASN A 580 20.47 16.16 -11.25
C ASN A 580 21.52 15.71 -12.28
N GLU A 581 22.01 16.64 -13.10
CA GLU A 581 22.89 16.39 -14.24
C GLU A 581 24.22 15.75 -13.83
N GLU A 582 24.88 16.28 -12.79
CA GLU A 582 26.15 15.75 -12.30
C GLU A 582 26.00 14.31 -11.80
N VAL A 583 24.97 14.06 -11.00
CA VAL A 583 24.66 12.72 -10.48
C VAL A 583 24.30 11.75 -11.60
N MET A 584 23.48 12.17 -12.55
CA MET A 584 23.10 11.35 -13.69
C MET A 584 24.32 10.93 -14.50
N LEU A 585 25.22 11.88 -14.83
CA LEU A 585 26.44 11.61 -15.59
C LEU A 585 27.42 10.72 -14.82
N GLU A 586 27.54 10.90 -13.50
CA GLU A 586 28.39 10.06 -12.67
C GLU A 586 27.89 8.62 -12.61
N LEU A 587 26.61 8.41 -12.32
CA LEU A 587 26.05 7.08 -12.20
C LEU A 587 26.00 6.32 -13.52
N SER A 588 25.89 7.05 -14.64
CA SER A 588 25.81 6.48 -15.98
C SER A 588 27.11 6.46 -16.77
N GLY A 589 28.18 7.06 -16.24
CA GLY A 589 29.50 7.03 -16.87
C GLY A 589 30.11 5.63 -16.89
N GLU A 590 31.16 5.39 -17.69
CA GLU A 590 31.76 4.05 -17.88
C GLU A 590 32.17 3.35 -16.57
N GLU A 591 32.61 4.11 -15.56
CA GLU A 591 32.97 3.60 -14.21
C GLU A 591 31.84 3.77 -13.17
N GLY A 592 30.71 4.35 -13.58
CA GLY A 592 29.54 4.59 -12.74
C GLY A 592 28.79 3.32 -12.39
N MET A 593 28.05 3.35 -11.28
CA MET A 593 27.29 2.20 -10.77
C MET A 593 26.35 1.57 -11.81
N TYR A 594 25.78 2.40 -12.69
CA TYR A 594 24.85 1.98 -13.74
C TYR A 594 25.41 2.14 -15.16
N GLY A 595 26.71 2.42 -15.32
CA GLY A 595 27.34 2.66 -16.63
C GLY A 595 27.28 1.47 -17.60
N ALA A 596 27.18 0.26 -17.06
CA ALA A 596 27.03 -0.96 -17.85
C ALA A 596 25.58 -1.23 -18.31
N TYR A 597 24.59 -0.48 -17.82
CA TYR A 597 23.17 -0.75 -18.04
C TYR A 597 22.54 0.32 -18.94
N GLU A 598 22.33 -0.04 -20.20
CA GLU A 598 21.74 0.83 -21.23
C GLU A 598 20.37 1.40 -20.83
N ALA A 599 19.64 0.75 -19.93
CA ALA A 599 18.35 1.21 -19.46
C ALA A 599 18.42 2.44 -18.54
N TYR A 600 19.56 2.73 -17.90
CA TYR A 600 19.61 3.77 -16.86
C TYR A 600 19.47 5.20 -17.40
N ILE A 601 19.98 5.50 -18.60
CA ILE A 601 19.79 6.82 -19.22
C ILE A 601 18.60 6.77 -20.17
N PRO A 602 17.52 7.54 -19.92
CA PRO A 602 16.42 7.65 -20.85
C PRO A 602 16.85 8.41 -22.12
N ARG A 603 16.42 7.94 -23.30
CA ARG A 603 16.63 8.70 -24.54
C ARG A 603 15.89 10.03 -24.47
N SER A 604 16.59 11.11 -24.83
CA SER A 604 16.04 12.44 -24.90
C SER A 604 16.02 13.00 -26.32
N GLY A 605 15.16 14.00 -26.57
CA GLY A 605 15.12 14.74 -27.83
C GLY A 605 14.60 13.95 -29.05
N TYR A 606 14.02 12.76 -28.85
CA TYR A 606 13.46 11.97 -29.95
C TYR A 606 11.99 12.34 -30.21
N GLU A 607 11.70 12.86 -31.40
CA GLU A 607 10.39 13.45 -31.77
C GLU A 607 9.18 12.52 -31.55
N LYS A 608 9.40 11.20 -31.62
CA LYS A 608 8.32 10.22 -31.45
C LYS A 608 8.09 9.82 -30.00
N ASP A 609 8.96 10.18 -29.08
CA ASP A 609 8.76 9.90 -27.66
C ASP A 609 7.75 10.90 -27.08
N GLU A 610 6.84 10.42 -26.23
CA GLU A 610 5.75 11.23 -25.70
C GLU A 610 5.61 11.07 -24.18
N VAL A 611 5.00 12.07 -23.54
CA VAL A 611 4.56 12.03 -22.14
C VAL A 611 3.05 11.81 -22.09
N PHE A 612 2.55 11.07 -21.11
CA PHE A 612 1.11 10.89 -20.97
C PHE A 612 0.42 12.22 -20.64
N GLN A 613 -0.73 12.43 -21.27
CA GLN A 613 -1.59 13.58 -21.00
C GLN A 613 -2.84 13.14 -20.23
N ASP A 614 -3.37 14.00 -19.37
CA ASP A 614 -4.64 13.75 -18.68
C ASP A 614 -5.80 13.81 -19.68
N ASN A 615 -6.31 12.63 -20.06
CA ASN A 615 -7.48 12.50 -20.91
C ASN A 615 -8.46 11.48 -20.32
N PRO A 616 -9.42 11.93 -19.48
CA PRO A 616 -10.38 11.04 -18.83
C PRO A 616 -11.26 10.25 -19.82
N ILE A 617 -11.54 10.82 -21.00
CA ILE A 617 -12.36 10.19 -22.04
C ILE A 617 -11.59 9.01 -22.65
N LEU A 618 -10.35 9.25 -23.05
CA LEU A 618 -9.46 8.20 -23.57
C LEU A 618 -9.24 7.12 -22.51
N LYS A 619 -8.89 7.51 -21.27
CA LYS A 619 -8.65 6.58 -20.16
C LYS A 619 -9.82 5.62 -19.95
N LYS A 620 -11.05 6.15 -19.89
CA LYS A 620 -12.25 5.32 -19.76
C LYS A 620 -12.41 4.38 -20.95
N LYS A 621 -12.20 4.88 -22.16
CA LYS A 621 -12.35 4.10 -23.39
C LYS A 621 -11.36 2.94 -23.46
N ILE A 622 -10.07 3.18 -23.20
CA ILE A 622 -9.05 2.13 -23.23
C ILE A 622 -9.25 1.13 -22.10
N ALA A 623 -9.72 1.55 -20.91
CA ALA A 623 -10.06 0.62 -19.82
C ALA A 623 -11.20 -0.34 -20.21
N GLU A 624 -12.27 0.16 -20.84
CA GLU A 624 -13.37 -0.67 -21.35
C GLU A 624 -12.90 -1.68 -22.42
N LEU A 625 -11.97 -1.27 -23.28
CA LEU A 625 -11.42 -2.13 -24.33
C LEU A 625 -10.41 -3.13 -23.76
N TRP A 626 -9.59 -2.73 -22.79
CA TRP A 626 -8.61 -3.59 -22.14
C TRP A 626 -9.26 -4.79 -21.45
N ILE A 627 -10.39 -4.57 -20.77
CA ILE A 627 -11.20 -5.67 -20.20
C ILE A 627 -11.59 -6.68 -21.29
N LYS A 628 -11.94 -6.23 -22.50
CA LYS A 628 -12.30 -7.11 -23.61
C LYS A 628 -11.08 -7.84 -24.18
N VAL A 629 -9.92 -7.18 -24.27
CA VAL A 629 -8.66 -7.84 -24.64
C VAL A 629 -8.37 -8.98 -23.67
N LYS A 630 -8.32 -8.71 -22.36
CA LYS A 630 -8.05 -9.74 -21.35
C LYS A 630 -9.10 -10.85 -21.30
N ALA A 631 -10.36 -10.54 -21.64
CA ALA A 631 -11.44 -11.52 -21.69
C ALA A 631 -11.44 -12.35 -22.97
N SER A 632 -10.74 -11.93 -24.04
CA SER A 632 -10.66 -12.70 -25.27
C SER A 632 -9.86 -13.98 -24.99
N LYS A 633 -10.48 -15.14 -25.26
CA LYS A 633 -9.78 -16.41 -25.26
C LYS A 633 -9.27 -16.65 -26.68
N GLY A 634 -7.94 -16.73 -26.82
CA GLY A 634 -7.31 -17.38 -27.98
C GLY A 634 -7.63 -18.86 -28.03
#